data_AF-A0A842SEC8-F1
#
_entry.id   AF-A0A842SEC8-F1
#
_cell.length_a   1.000
_cell.length_b   1.000
_cell.length_c   1.000
_cell.angle_alpha   90.00
_cell.angle_beta   90.00
_cell.angle_gamma   90.00
#
_symmetry.space_group_name_H-M   'P 1'
#
loop_
_entity.id
_entity.type
_entity.pdbx_description
1 polymer ?
#
loop_
_entity_poly.entity_id
_entity_poly.type
_entity_poly.pdbx_seq_one_letter_code
_entity_poly.pdbx_strand_id
1 'polypeptide(L)'
;MKNKTIVAMLALLSIGLVVAGSVSAYRFGMWQDPENREEIQEAIENNDFDSWREAMMNRINQENFDEIVQRHGMIRERRQEKQENREQNQEMTDEACELGGEEGYEMWLESLSERPGARRLQEVIQDAQDFDKLCELHELRNDPDSDPDKIRDLSEELSLPRGRGFGNCGFQGKNIGKN
;
A
#
# COMPACT_ATOMS: atom_id res chain seq x y z
N MET A 1 17.78 1.35 39.28
CA MET A 1 17.12 0.33 38.42
C MET A 1 16.47 0.97 37.18
N LYS A 2 17.17 1.85 36.45
CA LYS A 2 16.62 2.54 35.26
C LYS A 2 17.25 2.07 33.93
N ASN A 3 18.25 1.18 33.99
CA ASN A 3 19.06 0.81 32.83
C ASN A 3 18.65 -0.55 32.23
N LYS A 4 17.82 -1.33 32.93
CA LYS A 4 17.35 -2.65 32.46
C LYS A 4 16.29 -2.53 31.35
N THR A 5 15.55 -1.42 31.32
CA THR A 5 14.52 -1.14 30.30
C THR A 5 15.12 -0.78 28.93
N ILE A 6 16.27 -0.09 28.91
CA ILE A 6 16.97 0.32 27.68
C ILE A 6 17.56 -0.90 26.95
N VAL A 7 18.04 -1.90 27.69
CA VAL A 7 18.61 -3.13 27.10
C VAL A 7 17.53 -4.01 26.43
N ALA A 8 16.30 -4.01 26.94
CA ALA A 8 15.20 -4.79 26.36
C ALA A 8 14.70 -4.21 25.02
N MET A 9 14.78 -2.88 24.81
CA MET A 9 14.37 -2.24 23.55
C MET A 9 15.37 -2.47 22.41
N LEU A 10 16.68 -2.58 22.71
CA LEU A 10 17.71 -2.85 21.70
C LEU A 10 17.65 -4.30 21.16
N ALA A 11 17.26 -5.27 21.98
CA ALA A 11 17.18 -6.68 21.59
C ALA A 11 16.11 -6.97 20.51
N LEU A 12 15.04 -6.16 20.45
CA LEU A 12 13.99 -6.26 19.43
C LEU A 12 14.42 -5.69 18.05
N LEU A 13 15.46 -4.86 18.00
CA LEU A 13 16.02 -4.29 16.77
C LEU A 13 17.02 -5.22 16.07
N SER A 14 17.54 -6.22 16.77
CA SER A 14 18.60 -7.12 16.29
C SER A 14 18.12 -8.37 15.53
N ILE A 15 16.81 -8.57 15.34
CA ILE A 15 16.28 -9.71 14.57
C ILE A 15 15.93 -9.26 13.16
N GLY A 16 16.84 -9.51 12.20
CA GLY A 16 16.47 -9.65 10.79
C GLY A 16 17.03 -8.62 9.80
N LEU A 17 18.33 -8.35 9.81
CA LEU A 17 19.00 -7.71 8.67
C LEU A 17 19.46 -8.80 7.68
N VAL A 18 18.50 -9.41 6.97
CA VAL A 18 18.82 -10.25 5.81
C VAL A 18 19.17 -9.32 4.66
N VAL A 19 20.47 -9.13 4.44
CA VAL A 19 21.04 -8.37 3.33
C VAL A 19 20.82 -9.16 2.04
N ALA A 20 19.65 -8.99 1.43
CA ALA A 20 19.43 -9.22 0.00
C ALA A 20 18.14 -8.53 -0.46
N GLY A 21 18.24 -7.25 -0.84
CA GLY A 21 17.44 -6.72 -1.96
C GLY A 21 16.06 -6.08 -1.70
N SER A 22 15.68 -5.63 -0.49
CA SER A 22 14.38 -4.95 -0.30
C SER A 22 14.41 -3.75 0.65
N VAL A 23 15.06 -2.67 0.24
CA VAL A 23 15.10 -1.37 0.97
C VAL A 23 13.75 -0.59 0.92
N SER A 24 12.62 -1.19 0.55
CA SER A 24 11.46 -0.42 0.06
C SER A 24 10.37 -0.03 1.07
N ALA A 25 10.47 -0.35 2.37
CA ALA A 25 9.40 -0.02 3.34
C ALA A 25 9.83 0.87 4.52
N TYR A 26 11.12 1.11 4.74
CA TYR A 26 11.62 1.92 5.86
C TYR A 26 11.79 3.42 5.53
N ARG A 27 11.04 3.95 4.57
CA ARG A 27 10.83 5.42 4.44
C ARG A 27 9.86 5.96 5.51
N PHE A 28 9.97 5.46 6.73
CA PHE A 28 9.30 6.05 7.89
C PHE A 28 9.99 7.38 8.20
N GLY A 29 9.20 8.45 8.36
CA GLY A 29 9.64 9.85 8.43
C GLY A 29 10.77 10.19 9.42
N MET A 30 11.17 9.26 10.27
CA MET A 30 12.37 9.37 11.11
C MET A 30 13.63 9.64 10.28
N TRP A 31 13.74 9.10 9.06
CA TRP A 31 14.88 9.30 8.16
C TRP A 31 14.78 10.57 7.32
N GLN A 32 13.88 11.51 7.59
CA GLN A 32 13.79 12.73 6.76
C GLN A 32 14.80 13.80 7.14
N ASP A 33 15.45 13.67 8.30
CA ASP A 33 16.55 14.55 8.66
C ASP A 33 17.79 14.19 7.80
N PRO A 34 18.24 15.09 6.92
CA PRO A 34 19.35 14.83 6.02
C PRO A 34 20.69 14.66 6.76
N GLU A 35 20.92 15.38 7.86
CA GLU A 35 22.19 15.32 8.61
C GLU A 35 22.38 13.92 9.22
N ASN A 36 21.32 13.40 9.83
CA ASN A 36 21.29 12.07 10.43
C ASN A 36 21.39 10.93 9.40
N ARG A 37 21.08 11.18 8.11
CA ARG A 37 21.28 10.18 7.06
C ARG A 37 22.74 10.00 6.70
N GLU A 38 23.49 11.09 6.68
CA GLU A 38 24.90 11.08 6.28
C GLU A 38 25.71 10.28 7.31
N GLU A 39 25.53 10.52 8.60
CA GLU A 39 26.23 9.79 9.67
C GLU A 39 25.95 8.28 9.63
N ILE A 40 24.69 7.89 9.40
CA ILE A 40 24.31 6.48 9.34
C ILE A 40 24.82 5.84 8.04
N GLN A 41 24.76 6.56 6.92
CA GLN A 41 25.28 6.07 5.65
C GLN A 41 26.79 5.87 5.72
N GLU A 42 27.53 6.83 6.28
CA GLU A 42 28.98 6.75 6.47
C GLU A 42 29.36 5.57 7.39
N ALA A 43 28.63 5.36 8.49
CA ALA A 43 28.85 4.22 9.37
C ALA A 43 28.62 2.87 8.65
N ILE A 44 27.61 2.78 7.77
CA ILE A 44 27.36 1.58 6.95
C ILE A 44 28.48 1.36 5.91
N GLU A 45 28.88 2.42 5.20
CA GLU A 45 29.94 2.37 4.18
C GLU A 45 31.28 1.93 4.79
N ASN A 46 31.57 2.36 6.02
CA ASN A 46 32.77 2.00 6.77
C ASN A 46 32.66 0.69 7.56
N ASN A 47 31.50 0.02 7.54
CA ASN A 47 31.21 -1.16 8.37
C ASN A 47 31.48 -0.91 9.88
N ASP A 48 31.18 0.30 10.34
CA ASP A 48 31.37 0.77 11.72
C ASP A 48 30.07 0.64 12.52
N PHE A 49 29.93 -0.52 13.17
CA PHE A 49 28.75 -0.84 13.98
C PHE A 49 28.57 0.10 15.17
N ASP A 50 29.65 0.54 15.81
CA ASP A 50 29.56 1.38 17.01
C ASP A 50 29.06 2.78 16.65
N SER A 51 29.58 3.37 15.56
CA SER A 51 29.10 4.65 15.02
C SER A 51 27.63 4.57 14.56
N TRP A 52 27.25 3.48 13.89
CA TRP A 52 25.86 3.23 13.51
C TRP A 52 24.94 3.15 14.74
N ARG A 53 25.35 2.38 15.77
CA ARG A 53 24.57 2.21 17.01
C ARG A 53 24.42 3.54 17.73
N GLU A 54 25.48 4.33 17.85
CA GLU A 54 25.45 5.62 18.53
C GLU A 54 24.52 6.61 17.82
N ALA A 55 24.66 6.76 16.50
CA ALA A 55 23.76 7.57 15.67
C ALA A 55 22.29 7.14 15.81
N MET A 56 22.03 5.83 15.90
CA MET A 56 20.69 5.30 16.15
C MET A 56 20.20 5.53 17.58
N MET A 57 21.05 5.34 18.60
CA MET A 57 20.67 5.51 20.00
C MET A 57 20.37 6.97 20.35
N ASN A 58 21.08 7.92 19.77
CA ASN A 58 20.80 9.35 19.93
C ASN A 58 19.40 9.74 19.42
N ARG A 59 18.85 8.97 18.47
CA ARG A 59 17.51 9.18 17.89
C ARG A 59 16.42 8.46 18.66
N ILE A 60 16.74 7.39 19.39
CA ILE A 60 15.75 6.66 20.18
C ILE A 60 15.70 7.31 21.57
N ASN A 61 15.02 8.45 21.65
CA ASN A 61 14.58 9.03 22.90
C ASN A 61 13.09 8.68 23.16
N GLN A 62 12.61 8.96 24.37
CA GLN A 62 11.25 8.62 24.78
C GLN A 62 10.18 9.28 23.89
N GLU A 63 10.38 10.55 23.51
CA GLU A 63 9.46 11.30 22.67
C GLU A 63 9.34 10.70 21.26
N ASN A 64 10.48 10.40 20.63
CA ASN A 64 10.52 9.75 19.32
C ASN A 64 9.91 8.35 19.37
N PHE A 65 10.12 7.60 20.45
CA PHE A 65 9.50 6.30 20.64
C PHE A 65 7.97 6.41 20.73
N ASP A 66 7.46 7.35 21.52
CA ASP A 66 6.03 7.57 21.69
C ASP A 66 5.38 7.98 20.34
N GLU A 67 6.07 8.80 19.53
CA GLU A 67 5.62 9.15 18.16
C GLU A 67 5.54 7.90 17.25
N ILE A 68 6.53 7.01 17.31
CA ILE A 68 6.52 5.75 16.53
C ILE A 68 5.33 4.89 16.94
N VAL A 69 5.10 4.73 18.25
CA VAL A 69 3.99 3.92 18.77
C VAL A 69 2.65 4.48 18.30
N GLN A 70 2.45 5.80 18.43
CA GLN A 70 1.24 6.48 17.97
C GLN A 70 1.04 6.29 16.46
N ARG A 71 2.08 6.52 15.65
CA ARG A 71 2.03 6.34 14.19
C ARG A 71 1.76 4.90 13.79
N HIS A 72 2.38 3.95 14.48
CA HIS A 72 2.15 2.52 14.23
C HIS A 72 0.68 2.14 14.51
N GLY A 73 0.09 2.68 15.59
CA GLY A 73 -1.35 2.57 15.87
C GLY A 73 -2.20 3.08 14.70
N MET A 74 -1.98 4.32 14.27
CA MET A 74 -2.73 4.92 13.15
C MET A 74 -2.58 4.13 11.83
N ILE A 75 -1.38 3.61 11.54
CA ILE A 75 -1.15 2.80 10.33
C ILE A 75 -1.90 1.47 10.42
N ARG A 76 -1.92 0.85 11.60
CA ARG A 76 -2.64 -0.40 11.82
C ARG A 76 -4.14 -0.21 11.63
N GLU A 77 -4.71 0.81 12.26
CA GLU A 77 -6.14 1.14 12.12
C GLU A 77 -6.51 1.41 10.66
N ARG A 78 -5.73 2.25 9.95
CA ARG A 78 -5.95 2.51 8.52
C ARG A 78 -5.83 1.25 7.66
N ARG A 79 -4.95 0.31 8.01
CA ARG A 79 -4.83 -0.97 7.29
C ARG A 79 -6.06 -1.85 7.49
N GLN A 80 -6.60 -1.87 8.71
CA GLN A 80 -7.83 -2.60 9.03
C GLN A 80 -9.02 -1.99 8.30
N GLU A 81 -9.22 -0.68 8.39
CA GLU A 81 -10.27 0.04 7.65
C GLU A 81 -10.17 -0.22 6.13
N LYS A 82 -8.95 -0.15 5.56
CA LYS A 82 -8.74 -0.44 4.14
C LYS A 82 -9.02 -1.90 3.79
N GLN A 83 -8.81 -2.84 4.72
CA GLN A 83 -9.11 -4.25 4.51
C GLN A 83 -10.61 -4.50 4.55
N GLU A 84 -11.32 -3.97 5.55
CA GLU A 84 -12.78 -4.05 5.65
C GLU A 84 -13.45 -3.43 4.42
N ASN A 85 -12.99 -2.24 4.00
CA ASN A 85 -13.47 -1.60 2.78
C ASN A 85 -13.19 -2.45 1.52
N ARG A 86 -12.09 -3.21 1.48
CA ARG A 86 -11.79 -4.10 0.35
C ARG A 86 -12.72 -5.31 0.33
N GLU A 87 -12.98 -5.90 1.48
CA GLU A 87 -13.88 -7.05 1.64
C GLU A 87 -15.31 -6.65 1.25
N GLN A 88 -15.82 -5.52 1.77
CA GLN A 88 -17.13 -4.99 1.37
C GLN A 88 -17.22 -4.68 -0.13
N ASN A 89 -16.16 -4.09 -0.70
CA ASN A 89 -16.14 -3.76 -2.12
C ASN A 89 -16.10 -5.01 -2.99
N GLN A 90 -15.42 -6.05 -2.54
CA GLN A 90 -15.35 -7.34 -3.21
C GLN A 90 -16.72 -8.02 -3.16
N GLU A 91 -17.34 -8.11 -1.99
CA GLU A 91 -18.68 -8.70 -1.81
C GLU A 91 -19.73 -8.03 -2.72
N MET A 92 -19.79 -6.69 -2.74
CA MET A 92 -20.69 -5.97 -3.65
C MET A 92 -20.40 -6.24 -5.13
N THR A 93 -19.14 -6.45 -5.50
CA THR A 93 -18.77 -6.76 -6.90
C THR A 93 -19.17 -8.19 -7.23
N ASP A 94 -18.96 -9.14 -6.31
CA ASP A 94 -19.38 -10.53 -6.46
C ASP A 94 -20.91 -10.61 -6.64
N GLU A 95 -21.68 -9.96 -5.78
CA GLU A 95 -23.15 -9.91 -5.88
C GLU A 95 -23.64 -9.31 -7.21
N ALA A 96 -23.03 -8.20 -7.63
CA ALA A 96 -23.37 -7.58 -8.91
C ALA A 96 -23.03 -8.49 -10.10
N CYS A 97 -21.91 -9.21 -10.05
CA CYS A 97 -21.53 -10.16 -11.09
C CYS A 97 -22.42 -11.41 -11.11
N GLU A 98 -22.90 -11.88 -9.95
CA GLU A 98 -23.88 -12.98 -9.87
C GLU A 98 -25.21 -12.62 -10.54
N LEU A 99 -25.65 -11.36 -10.43
CA LEU A 99 -26.83 -10.86 -11.15
C LEU A 99 -26.58 -10.77 -12.66
N GLY A 100 -25.43 -10.23 -13.06
CA GLY A 100 -25.02 -10.05 -14.45
C GLY A 100 -25.89 -9.08 -15.26
N GLY A 101 -25.46 -8.79 -16.49
CA GLY A 101 -26.25 -7.98 -17.43
C GLY A 101 -26.59 -6.57 -16.91
N GLU A 102 -27.79 -6.09 -17.23
CA GLU A 102 -28.22 -4.73 -16.86
C GLU A 102 -28.44 -4.57 -15.35
N GLU A 103 -29.01 -5.57 -14.68
CA GLU A 103 -29.30 -5.52 -13.24
C GLU A 103 -28.00 -5.50 -12.40
N GLY A 104 -27.05 -6.36 -12.74
CA GLY A 104 -25.73 -6.37 -12.13
C GLY A 104 -24.97 -5.05 -12.36
N TYR A 105 -25.04 -4.52 -13.58
CA TYR A 105 -24.40 -3.25 -13.91
C TYR A 105 -24.99 -2.07 -13.12
N GLU A 106 -26.31 -1.98 -12.99
CA GLU A 106 -26.97 -0.93 -12.20
C GLU A 106 -26.59 -1.01 -10.71
N MET A 107 -26.60 -2.22 -10.12
CA MET A 107 -26.17 -2.44 -8.74
C MET A 107 -24.71 -2.04 -8.53
N TRP A 108 -23.83 -2.42 -9.46
CA TRP A 108 -22.44 -2.03 -9.42
C TRP A 108 -22.25 -0.51 -9.49
N LEU A 109 -22.96 0.17 -10.39
CA LEU A 109 -22.93 1.64 -10.51
C LEU A 109 -23.39 2.34 -9.23
N GLU A 110 -24.45 1.85 -8.60
CA GLU A 110 -24.95 2.37 -7.33
C GLU A 110 -23.85 2.27 -6.26
N SER A 111 -23.21 1.11 -6.14
CA SER A 111 -22.10 0.90 -5.18
C SER A 111 -20.91 1.83 -5.42
N LEU A 112 -20.65 2.20 -6.67
CA LEU A 112 -19.56 3.10 -7.02
C LEU A 112 -19.86 4.56 -6.67
N SER A 113 -21.14 4.96 -6.68
CA SER A 113 -21.54 6.34 -6.40
C SER A 113 -21.16 6.80 -4.99
N GLU A 114 -21.06 5.86 -4.05
CA GLU A 114 -20.69 6.11 -2.66
C GLU A 114 -19.16 6.23 -2.45
N ARG A 115 -18.36 5.85 -3.45
CA ARG A 115 -16.90 5.69 -3.31
C ARG A 115 -16.11 6.87 -3.91
N PRO A 116 -15.33 7.59 -3.09
CA PRO A 116 -14.43 8.63 -3.60
C PRO A 116 -13.40 8.04 -4.58
N GLY A 117 -13.40 8.53 -5.82
CA GLY A 117 -12.45 8.12 -6.86
C GLY A 117 -12.93 7.00 -7.80
N ALA A 118 -14.15 6.49 -7.62
CA ALA A 118 -14.74 5.49 -8.51
C ALA A 118 -15.10 6.00 -9.91
N ARG A 119 -15.15 7.34 -10.12
CA ARG A 119 -15.47 7.96 -11.42
C ARG A 119 -14.63 7.42 -12.58
N ARG A 120 -13.36 7.10 -12.34
CA ARG A 120 -12.48 6.56 -13.39
C ARG A 120 -12.91 5.18 -13.89
N LEU A 121 -13.52 4.36 -13.04
CA LEU A 121 -14.05 3.07 -13.46
C LEU A 121 -15.35 3.26 -14.27
N GLN A 122 -16.20 4.21 -13.88
CA GLN A 122 -17.40 4.57 -14.64
C GLN A 122 -17.09 5.18 -16.02
N GLU A 123 -15.96 5.87 -16.17
CA GLU A 123 -15.49 6.36 -17.48
C GLU A 123 -15.09 5.23 -18.42
N VAL A 124 -14.70 4.09 -17.86
CA VAL A 124 -14.19 2.93 -18.59
C VAL A 124 -15.26 1.88 -18.85
N ILE A 125 -16.09 1.58 -17.84
CA ILE A 125 -17.18 0.62 -17.91
C ILE A 125 -18.45 1.41 -18.17
N GLN A 126 -18.90 1.46 -19.43
CA GLN A 126 -19.95 2.38 -19.86
C GLN A 126 -21.32 1.72 -19.96
N ASP A 127 -21.34 0.40 -20.15
CA ASP A 127 -22.57 -0.37 -20.31
C ASP A 127 -22.46 -1.78 -19.68
N ALA A 128 -23.55 -2.53 -19.77
CA ALA A 128 -23.65 -3.89 -19.24
C ALA A 128 -22.67 -4.87 -19.90
N GLN A 129 -22.30 -4.68 -21.17
CA GLN A 129 -21.34 -5.57 -21.84
C GLN A 129 -19.92 -5.35 -21.34
N ASP A 130 -19.53 -4.10 -21.10
CA ASP A 130 -18.27 -3.79 -20.43
C ASP A 130 -18.25 -4.34 -19.00
N PHE A 131 -19.39 -4.29 -18.31
CA PHE A 131 -19.53 -4.85 -16.96
C PHE A 131 -19.41 -6.38 -16.95
N ASP A 132 -20.03 -7.10 -17.88
CA ASP A 132 -19.88 -8.55 -17.99
C ASP A 132 -18.41 -8.95 -18.19
N LYS A 133 -17.66 -8.19 -19.01
CA LYS A 133 -16.21 -8.39 -19.16
C LYS A 133 -15.43 -8.07 -17.90
N LEU A 134 -15.87 -7.07 -17.13
CA LEU A 134 -15.29 -6.77 -15.82
C LEU A 134 -15.49 -7.93 -14.85
N CYS A 135 -16.66 -8.57 -14.87
CA CYS A 135 -16.95 -9.76 -14.08
C CYS A 135 -16.10 -10.96 -14.49
N GLU A 136 -15.95 -11.21 -15.79
CA GLU A 136 -15.03 -12.25 -16.29
C GLU A 136 -13.59 -11.97 -15.83
N LEU A 137 -13.13 -10.73 -15.93
CA LEU A 137 -11.81 -10.33 -15.44
C LEU A 137 -11.66 -10.51 -13.92
N HIS A 138 -12.73 -10.28 -13.16
CA HIS A 138 -12.75 -10.43 -11.70
C HIS A 138 -12.66 -11.91 -11.29
N GLU A 139 -13.45 -12.78 -11.92
CA GLU A 139 -13.38 -14.23 -11.72
C GLU A 139 -11.98 -14.77 -12.01
N LEU A 140 -11.40 -14.43 -13.18
CA LEU A 140 -10.06 -14.85 -13.57
C LEU A 140 -8.97 -14.37 -12.60
N ARG A 141 -9.17 -13.23 -11.92
CA ARG A 141 -8.20 -12.74 -10.93
C ARG A 141 -8.30 -13.44 -9.59
N ASN A 142 -9.47 -13.97 -9.25
CA ASN A 142 -9.71 -14.69 -8.01
C ASN A 142 -9.38 -16.18 -8.13
N ASP A 143 -9.29 -16.69 -9.36
CA ASP A 143 -8.82 -18.04 -9.64
C ASP A 143 -7.28 -18.10 -9.73
N PRO A 144 -6.59 -18.81 -8.83
CA PRO A 144 -5.13 -18.92 -8.84
C PRO A 144 -4.57 -19.67 -10.06
N ASP A 145 -5.39 -20.47 -10.75
CA ASP A 145 -4.98 -21.28 -11.90
C ASP A 145 -5.28 -20.59 -13.25
N SER A 146 -5.84 -19.38 -13.21
CA SER A 146 -6.23 -18.64 -14.40
C SER A 146 -5.04 -18.17 -15.24
N ASP A 147 -5.25 -18.13 -16.55
CA ASP A 147 -4.24 -17.76 -17.54
C ASP A 147 -3.93 -16.25 -17.45
N PRO A 148 -2.68 -15.86 -17.12
CA PRO A 148 -2.31 -14.46 -16.99
C PRO A 148 -2.41 -13.68 -18.31
N ASP A 149 -2.31 -14.36 -19.47
CA ASP A 149 -2.47 -13.71 -20.77
C ASP A 149 -3.93 -13.32 -21.00
N LYS A 150 -4.91 -14.13 -20.57
CA LYS A 150 -6.34 -13.76 -20.62
C LYS A 150 -6.68 -12.57 -19.73
N ILE A 151 -6.16 -12.58 -18.50
CA ILE A 151 -6.34 -11.46 -17.56
C ILE A 151 -5.77 -10.17 -18.17
N ARG A 152 -4.60 -10.27 -18.81
CA ARG A 152 -4.02 -9.13 -19.52
C ARG A 152 -4.98 -8.70 -20.62
N ASP A 153 -5.29 -9.57 -21.58
CA ASP A 153 -6.05 -9.24 -22.78
C ASP A 153 -7.41 -8.60 -22.46
N LEU A 154 -8.17 -9.15 -21.50
CA LEU A 154 -9.42 -8.53 -21.00
C LEU A 154 -9.20 -7.16 -20.36
N SER A 155 -8.13 -7.02 -19.57
CA SER A 155 -7.76 -5.71 -19.01
C SER A 155 -7.39 -4.69 -20.09
N GLU A 156 -6.83 -5.14 -21.22
CA GLU A 156 -6.52 -4.29 -22.37
C GLU A 156 -7.77 -3.91 -23.14
N GLU A 157 -8.69 -4.85 -23.34
CA GLU A 157 -9.98 -4.65 -24.00
C GLU A 157 -10.82 -3.61 -23.26
N LEU A 158 -10.89 -3.73 -21.93
CA LEU A 158 -11.52 -2.75 -21.06
C LEU A 158 -10.72 -1.45 -20.95
N SER A 159 -9.58 -1.28 -21.64
CA SER A 159 -8.74 -0.07 -21.53
C SER A 159 -8.37 0.29 -20.08
N LEU A 160 -8.31 -0.71 -19.18
CA LEU A 160 -7.94 -0.48 -17.80
C LEU A 160 -6.45 -0.07 -17.74
N PRO A 161 -6.08 0.93 -16.94
CA PRO A 161 -4.71 1.43 -16.91
C PRO A 161 -3.72 0.33 -16.54
N ARG A 162 -2.83 -0.01 -17.47
CA ARG A 162 -1.74 -0.97 -17.24
C ARG A 162 -0.70 -0.34 -16.32
N GLY A 163 -0.58 -0.83 -15.09
CA GLY A 163 0.64 -0.58 -14.30
C GLY A 163 0.48 -0.51 -12.79
N ARG A 164 1.40 -1.22 -12.12
CA ARG A 164 1.84 -1.07 -10.71
C ARG A 164 0.73 -0.74 -9.71
N GLY A 165 -0.28 -1.61 -9.67
CA GLY A 165 -1.25 -1.72 -8.59
C GLY A 165 -2.25 -0.56 -8.54
N PHE A 166 -3.53 -0.89 -8.76
CA PHE A 166 -4.69 -0.06 -8.40
C PHE A 166 -4.68 0.42 -6.93
N GLY A 167 -3.76 -0.09 -6.09
CA GLY A 167 -3.53 0.35 -4.72
C GLY A 167 -2.75 1.66 -4.54
N ASN A 168 -2.18 2.27 -5.60
CA ASN A 168 -1.40 3.51 -5.50
C ASN A 168 -2.09 4.77 -6.09
N CYS A 169 -3.42 4.77 -6.17
CA CYS A 169 -4.23 5.98 -6.48
C CYS A 169 -4.21 7.02 -5.34
N GLY A 170 -3.04 7.24 -4.72
CA GLY A 170 -2.74 8.38 -3.87
C GLY A 170 -1.77 9.29 -4.61
N PHE A 171 -2.31 10.30 -5.28
CA PHE A 171 -1.70 11.64 -5.32
C PHE A 171 -0.17 11.70 -5.53
N GLN A 172 0.34 11.24 -6.68
CA GLN A 172 1.58 11.86 -7.18
C GLN A 172 1.18 13.23 -7.71
N GLY A 173 1.38 14.24 -6.85
CA GLY A 173 1.13 15.64 -7.16
C GLY A 173 1.72 15.99 -8.52
N LYS A 174 0.85 16.52 -9.40
CA LYS A 174 1.29 17.29 -10.55
C LYS A 174 2.31 18.30 -10.01
N ASN A 175 3.56 18.21 -10.49
CA ASN A 175 4.49 19.32 -10.49
C ASN A 175 3.80 20.48 -11.23
N ILE A 176 3.10 21.33 -10.48
CA ILE A 176 2.69 22.64 -10.96
C ILE A 176 3.99 23.44 -11.08
N GLY A 177 4.19 23.95 -12.30
CA GLY A 177 5.49 24.38 -12.80
C GLY A 177 6.21 25.41 -11.95
N LYS A 178 7.53 25.29 -11.94
CA LYS A 178 8.43 26.43 -11.86
C LYS A 178 8.71 26.86 -13.30
N ASN A 179 8.05 27.94 -13.73
CA ASN A 179 8.63 28.85 -14.71
C ASN A 179 9.61 29.76 -13.97
#